data_AF-A0A937D6Q4-F1
#
_entry.id   AF-A0A937D6Q4-F1
#
_cell.length_a   1.000
_cell.length_b   1.000
_cell.length_c   1.000
_cell.angle_alpha   90.00
_cell.angle_beta   90.00
_cell.angle_gamma   90.00
#
_symmetry.space_group_name_H-M   'P 1'
#
loop_
_entity.id
_entity.type
_entity.pdbx_description
1 polymer ?
#
loop_
_entity_poly.entity_id
_entity_poly.type
_entity_poly.pdbx_seq_one_letter_code
_entity_poly.pdbx_strand_id
1 'polypeptide(L)'
;MPESVSEPSGSLAPKAFGGGSGACFCTTLDEQQLGAAAVEVLGDTQLAQAVRSRWSSAFASWPVFVSLADWRRMSRAVEAVEQVVALPGWKEEALRHAPSIARHPPQGAAGAFFGFDFHVDQESVGLIEINTNAGGALVNTLLARAQRSCCAFIQRLHPGGAEANAFETAMVEMFRTEWRLSKGQQPLRTIAIIDESPESQYLYPEFLLLQRLLERHQIRAMIADPGQLSFESGTLRCDGTAVDLVYNRLTDFYLEDPKCAALRAAYLEDGVVVTPHPQAHALYADKRRLATLCNDTTLEQLGVPAHTRALLREAVPWTTVVTAQNADELWSQRRDLFFKPFSGFGSRGAYRGDKVTKRVWAEIATGGYVAQRAIAPGTRLVSAAVGHAPLKFDLRLYAYRGVVQWTAARLYQGQTTNFRTSGGGFAPVYTLPPGESGLHCGSSLRQGHASFVFLVDDAGQIHPLPHELYVALARGEALSPTLAGQRFRIADWYVRVDGQTPHEIVSEWYGWVQFDASGKFDATGTRPRDAARDIMPGNVDTSALPTREERSAMCQSVFGPPRGVGHARIES
;
A
#
# COMPACT_ATOMS: atom_id res chain seq x y z
N MET A 1 5.90 50.61 25.40
CA MET A 1 4.59 50.55 26.08
C MET A 1 3.56 51.07 25.09
N PRO A 2 2.45 50.35 24.87
CA PRO A 2 2.14 49.86 23.53
C PRO A 2 0.73 50.16 23.03
N GLU A 3 0.55 50.35 21.73
CA GLU A 3 -0.73 50.21 20.99
C GLU A 3 -0.38 49.97 19.51
N SER A 4 -1.04 49.16 18.71
CA SER A 4 -1.69 47.86 18.86
C SER A 4 -1.64 47.25 17.45
N VAL A 5 -1.17 46.00 17.34
CA VAL A 5 -1.07 45.25 16.08
C VAL A 5 -2.40 44.55 15.85
N SER A 6 -3.08 44.85 14.75
CA SER A 6 -4.28 44.14 14.31
C SER A 6 -3.88 42.84 13.61
N GLU A 7 -4.04 41.71 14.31
CA GLU A 7 -4.03 40.36 13.72
C GLU A 7 -5.33 40.12 12.93
N PRO A 8 -5.29 39.52 11.73
CA PRO A 8 -6.45 38.83 11.19
C PRO A 8 -6.47 37.40 11.74
N SER A 9 -7.34 37.20 12.74
CA SER A 9 -7.72 35.89 13.29
C SER A 9 -8.58 35.11 12.28
N GLY A 10 -7.95 34.56 11.25
CA GLY A 10 -8.53 33.56 10.37
C GLY A 10 -8.48 32.17 11.01
N SER A 11 -9.43 31.87 11.88
CA SER A 11 -9.70 30.50 12.36
C SER A 11 -9.97 29.59 11.15
N LEU A 12 -9.00 28.77 10.79
CA LEU A 12 -9.17 27.65 9.87
C LEU A 12 -10.08 26.62 10.55
N ALA A 13 -11.40 26.79 10.36
CA ALA A 13 -12.36 25.73 10.59
C ALA A 13 -11.95 24.50 9.74
N PRO A 14 -11.88 23.29 10.31
CA PRO A 14 -11.55 22.10 9.55
C PRO A 14 -12.65 21.87 8.51
N LYS A 15 -12.29 21.97 7.22
CA LYS A 15 -13.17 21.59 6.12
C LYS A 15 -13.53 20.11 6.25
N ALA A 16 -14.84 19.84 6.22
CA ALA A 16 -15.43 18.52 6.35
C ALA A 16 -14.92 17.56 5.26
N PHE A 17 -14.69 16.32 5.70
CA PHE A 17 -14.17 15.19 4.95
C PHE A 17 -14.96 14.92 3.67
N GLY A 18 -14.29 14.98 2.51
CA GLY A 18 -14.73 14.30 1.29
C GLY A 18 -14.65 12.79 1.50
N GLY A 19 -15.81 12.17 1.73
CA GLY A 19 -15.94 10.74 2.03
C GLY A 19 -15.67 9.85 0.82
N GLY A 20 -15.16 8.64 1.10
CA GLY A 20 -14.95 7.63 0.08
C GLY A 20 -14.23 6.35 0.51
N SER A 21 -13.03 6.46 1.07
CA SER A 21 -12.16 5.30 1.36
C SER A 21 -11.83 5.10 2.85
N GLY A 22 -11.96 6.15 3.66
CA GLY A 22 -11.67 6.12 5.10
C GLY A 22 -12.76 5.44 5.96
N ALA A 23 -13.99 5.31 5.45
CA ALA A 23 -15.16 4.89 6.25
C ALA A 23 -15.48 3.38 6.17
N CYS A 24 -14.75 2.60 5.38
CA CYS A 24 -14.94 1.16 5.30
C CYS A 24 -14.13 0.46 6.40
N PHE A 25 -14.75 -0.25 7.34
CA PHE A 25 -14.05 -0.98 8.42
C PHE A 25 -13.85 -2.47 8.13
N CYS A 26 -13.94 -2.89 6.86
CA CYS A 26 -13.82 -4.29 6.49
C CYS A 26 -12.48 -4.88 6.95
N THR A 27 -12.60 -5.93 7.76
CA THR A 27 -11.54 -6.90 8.01
C THR A 27 -11.69 -8.01 6.99
N THR A 28 -10.67 -8.23 6.18
CA THR A 28 -10.71 -9.18 5.08
C THR A 28 -9.81 -10.38 5.32
N LEU A 29 -8.80 -10.31 6.20
CA LEU A 29 -7.93 -11.45 6.47
C LEU A 29 -8.63 -12.56 7.25
N ASP A 30 -8.50 -13.79 6.77
CA ASP A 30 -8.88 -15.02 7.45
C ASP A 30 -7.66 -15.83 7.85
N GLU A 31 -7.39 -15.88 9.16
CA GLU A 31 -6.27 -16.62 9.75
C GLU A 31 -6.30 -18.13 9.49
N GLN A 32 -7.49 -18.73 9.33
CA GLN A 32 -7.60 -20.16 9.01
C GLN A 32 -7.21 -20.42 7.55
N GLN A 33 -7.72 -19.60 6.61
CA GLN A 33 -7.32 -19.68 5.21
C GLN A 33 -5.85 -19.33 5.00
N LEU A 34 -5.30 -18.38 5.75
CA LEU A 34 -3.87 -18.10 5.74
C LEU A 34 -3.05 -19.33 6.17
N GLY A 35 -3.50 -20.01 7.23
CA GLY A 35 -2.94 -21.29 7.67
C GLY A 35 -2.97 -22.35 6.57
N ALA A 36 -4.14 -22.57 5.97
CA ALA A 36 -4.33 -23.55 4.92
C ALA A 36 -3.48 -23.25 3.68
N ALA A 37 -3.46 -22.00 3.20
CA ALA A 37 -2.67 -21.57 2.06
C ALA A 37 -1.15 -21.73 2.32
N ALA A 38 -0.68 -21.43 3.53
CA ALA A 38 0.72 -21.65 3.89
C ALA A 38 1.10 -23.13 3.85
N VAL A 39 0.24 -24.02 4.37
CA VAL A 39 0.45 -25.49 4.30
C VAL A 39 0.45 -25.97 2.85
N GLU A 40 -0.49 -25.51 2.03
CA GLU A 40 -0.59 -25.87 0.62
C GLU A 40 0.68 -25.48 -0.16
N VAL A 41 1.17 -24.25 0.03
CA VAL A 41 2.35 -23.75 -0.70
C VAL A 41 3.64 -24.38 -0.20
N LEU A 42 3.80 -24.56 1.12
CA LEU A 42 5.03 -25.09 1.70
C LEU A 42 5.14 -26.62 1.66
N GLY A 43 4.00 -27.31 1.56
CA GLY A 43 3.90 -28.77 1.58
C GLY A 43 4.22 -29.41 2.93
N ASP A 44 4.37 -28.61 3.99
CA ASP A 44 4.76 -29.06 5.33
C ASP A 44 4.05 -28.22 6.40
N THR A 45 3.26 -28.90 7.24
CA THR A 45 2.48 -28.28 8.31
C THR A 45 3.33 -27.66 9.41
N GLN A 46 4.43 -28.31 9.82
CA GLN A 46 5.32 -27.78 10.86
C GLN A 46 6.07 -26.56 10.35
N LEU A 47 6.54 -26.62 9.10
CA LEU A 47 7.18 -25.48 8.44
C LEU A 47 6.20 -24.31 8.33
N ALA A 48 4.96 -24.56 7.87
CA ALA A 48 3.93 -23.52 7.77
C ALA A 48 3.64 -22.88 9.13
N GLN A 49 3.60 -23.66 10.22
CA GLN A 49 3.42 -23.13 11.57
C GLN A 49 4.62 -22.26 12.02
N ALA A 50 5.85 -22.70 11.74
CA ALA A 50 7.07 -21.95 12.05
C ALA A 50 7.12 -20.61 11.28
N VAL A 51 6.80 -20.64 9.98
CA VAL A 51 6.69 -19.46 9.12
C VAL A 51 5.65 -18.48 9.67
N ARG A 52 4.44 -18.95 10.01
CA ARG A 52 3.38 -18.09 10.55
C ARG A 52 3.76 -17.47 11.90
N SER A 53 4.44 -18.23 12.75
CA SER A 53 4.89 -17.74 14.06
C SER A 53 5.90 -16.59 13.91
N ARG A 54 6.79 -16.68 12.92
CA ARG A 54 7.75 -15.62 12.59
C ARG A 54 7.09 -14.38 11.95
N TRP A 55 5.95 -14.55 11.30
CA TRP A 55 5.23 -13.52 10.55
C TRP A 55 3.94 -13.03 11.24
N SER A 56 3.89 -13.09 12.56
CA SER A 56 2.74 -12.65 13.37
C SER A 56 2.33 -11.19 13.16
N SER A 57 3.22 -10.34 12.64
CA SER A 57 2.99 -8.94 12.27
C SER A 57 3.22 -8.63 10.78
N ALA A 58 3.33 -9.68 9.93
CA ALA A 58 3.59 -9.51 8.50
C ALA A 58 2.33 -9.27 7.68
N PHE A 59 1.15 -9.64 8.20
CA PHE A 59 -0.13 -9.57 7.51
C PHE A 59 -1.07 -8.60 8.23
N ALA A 60 -1.51 -7.56 7.53
CA ALA A 60 -2.51 -6.65 8.04
C ALA A 60 -3.92 -7.18 7.72
N SER A 61 -4.83 -7.01 8.67
CA SER A 61 -6.21 -7.50 8.55
C SER A 61 -7.09 -6.62 7.66
N TRP A 62 -6.64 -5.42 7.32
CA TRP A 62 -7.40 -4.41 6.59
C TRP A 62 -6.85 -4.17 5.19
N PRO A 63 -7.72 -4.09 4.17
CA PRO A 63 -7.31 -3.69 2.83
C PRO A 63 -7.05 -2.18 2.77
N VAL A 64 -6.32 -1.75 1.73
CA VAL A 64 -6.17 -0.35 1.35
C VAL A 64 -6.88 -0.11 0.03
N PHE A 65 -7.57 1.03 -0.06
CA PHE A 65 -8.30 1.42 -1.27
C PHE A 65 -7.58 2.56 -1.97
N VAL A 66 -7.45 2.45 -3.29
CA VAL A 66 -6.78 3.43 -4.14
C VAL A 66 -7.68 3.72 -5.33
N SER A 67 -7.77 4.97 -5.76
CA SER A 67 -8.54 5.30 -6.97
C SER A 67 -7.87 4.69 -8.20
N LEU A 68 -8.65 4.27 -9.21
CA LEU A 68 -8.08 3.82 -10.48
C LEU A 68 -7.21 4.91 -11.13
N ALA A 69 -7.53 6.20 -10.92
CA ALA A 69 -6.76 7.32 -11.42
C ALA A 69 -5.35 7.38 -10.79
N ASP A 70 -5.25 7.24 -9.47
CA ASP A 70 -3.97 7.26 -8.76
C ASP A 70 -3.15 6.00 -9.05
N TRP A 71 -3.79 4.84 -9.15
CA TRP A 71 -3.12 3.62 -9.59
C TRP A 71 -2.52 3.78 -10.99
N ARG A 72 -3.27 4.35 -11.94
CA ARG A 72 -2.76 4.66 -13.29
C ARG A 72 -1.61 5.68 -13.27
N ARG A 73 -1.66 6.69 -12.39
CA ARG A 73 -0.57 7.65 -12.22
C ARG A 73 0.72 6.95 -11.75
N MET A 74 0.62 6.08 -10.73
CA MET A 74 1.75 5.29 -10.25
C MET A 74 2.30 4.34 -11.32
N SER A 75 1.43 3.62 -12.05
CA SER A 75 1.84 2.72 -13.14
C SER A 75 2.58 3.47 -14.25
N ARG A 76 2.08 4.63 -14.68
CA ARG A 76 2.76 5.45 -15.69
C ARG A 76 4.10 6.00 -15.20
N ALA A 77 4.27 6.24 -13.90
CA ALA A 77 5.55 6.63 -13.34
C ALA A 77 6.58 5.48 -13.43
N VAL A 78 6.15 4.24 -13.18
CA VAL A 78 6.99 3.03 -13.37
C VAL A 78 7.43 2.92 -14.84
N GLU A 79 6.49 3.03 -15.78
CA GLU A 79 6.78 3.01 -17.22
C GLU A 79 7.74 4.14 -17.64
N ALA A 80 7.52 5.36 -17.12
CA ALA A 80 8.38 6.51 -17.41
C ALA A 80 9.81 6.32 -16.91
N VAL A 81 9.99 5.75 -15.70
CA VAL A 81 11.32 5.44 -15.18
C VAL A 81 12.01 4.39 -16.06
N GLU A 82 11.32 3.34 -16.49
CA GLU A 82 11.88 2.32 -17.40
C GLU A 82 12.35 2.96 -18.72
N GLN A 83 11.54 3.85 -19.31
CA GLN A 83 11.92 4.57 -20.53
C GLN A 83 13.19 5.42 -20.34
N VAL A 84 13.29 6.14 -19.21
CA VAL A 84 14.47 6.94 -18.89
C VAL A 84 15.70 6.05 -18.73
N VAL A 85 15.58 4.94 -17.99
CA VAL A 85 16.71 4.06 -17.70
C VAL A 85 17.24 3.35 -18.95
N ALA A 86 16.38 3.15 -19.95
CA ALA A 86 16.79 2.61 -21.24
C ALA A 86 17.71 3.56 -22.04
N LEU A 87 17.69 4.88 -21.78
CA LEU A 87 18.45 5.87 -22.53
C LEU A 87 19.97 5.76 -22.28
N PRO A 88 20.81 5.85 -23.33
CA PRO A 88 22.26 5.86 -23.17
C PRO A 88 22.77 6.98 -22.26
N GLY A 89 22.22 8.19 -22.39
CA GLY A 89 22.60 9.33 -21.56
C GLY A 89 22.34 9.09 -20.08
N TRP A 90 21.19 8.49 -19.74
CA TRP A 90 20.90 8.11 -18.35
C TRP A 90 21.90 7.08 -17.82
N LYS A 91 22.19 6.04 -18.60
CA LYS A 91 23.15 4.99 -18.21
C LYS A 91 24.54 5.59 -17.95
N GLU A 92 25.00 6.47 -18.83
CA GLU A 92 26.28 7.16 -18.66
C GLU A 92 26.29 8.02 -17.38
N GLU A 93 25.25 8.84 -17.17
CA GLU A 93 25.12 9.70 -16.00
C GLU A 93 25.07 8.90 -14.69
N ALA A 94 24.26 7.83 -14.64
CA ALA A 94 24.11 6.98 -13.48
C ALA A 94 25.38 6.18 -13.15
N LEU A 95 26.11 5.71 -14.18
CA LEU A 95 27.31 4.90 -13.99
C LEU A 95 28.59 5.72 -13.77
N ARG A 96 28.58 7.04 -14.05
CA ARG A 96 29.76 7.92 -13.92
C ARG A 96 30.44 7.82 -12.55
N HIS A 97 29.66 7.69 -11.49
CA HIS A 97 30.16 7.59 -10.11
C HIS A 97 29.87 6.23 -9.46
N ALA A 98 29.41 5.24 -10.23
CA ALA A 98 29.17 3.89 -9.73
C ALA A 98 30.49 3.09 -9.70
N PRO A 99 30.63 2.11 -8.77
CA PRO A 99 31.76 1.20 -8.74
C PRO A 99 31.95 0.44 -10.07
N SER A 100 33.18 0.00 -10.35
CA SER A 100 33.52 -0.66 -11.63
C SER A 100 32.65 -1.87 -11.96
N ILE A 101 32.25 -2.65 -10.95
CA ILE A 101 31.36 -3.81 -11.11
C ILE A 101 29.97 -3.43 -11.67
N ALA A 102 29.47 -2.23 -11.36
CA ALA A 102 28.19 -1.75 -11.91
C ALA A 102 28.29 -1.36 -13.39
N ARG A 103 29.50 -1.24 -13.93
CA ARG A 103 29.75 -0.99 -15.35
C ARG A 103 29.90 -2.29 -16.15
N HIS A 104 30.07 -3.43 -15.47
CA HIS A 104 30.06 -4.74 -16.12
C HIS A 104 28.69 -4.98 -16.77
N PRO A 105 28.61 -5.32 -18.07
CA PRO A 105 27.35 -5.62 -18.73
C PRO A 105 26.65 -6.82 -18.06
N PRO A 106 25.35 -6.75 -17.75
CA PRO A 106 24.63 -7.84 -17.10
C PRO A 106 24.26 -8.98 -18.06
N GLN A 107 24.91 -9.03 -19.22
CA GLN A 107 24.59 -9.93 -20.32
C GLN A 107 23.09 -10.00 -20.61
N GLY A 108 22.42 -8.86 -20.71
CA GLY A 108 21.00 -8.80 -21.09
C GLY A 108 19.99 -9.00 -19.96
N ALA A 109 20.38 -9.49 -18.76
CA ALA A 109 19.47 -9.52 -17.61
C ALA A 109 18.94 -8.10 -17.31
N ALA A 110 17.64 -7.98 -17.02
CA ALA A 110 16.98 -6.70 -16.81
C ALA A 110 16.88 -6.31 -15.31
N GLY A 111 16.90 -7.30 -14.42
CA GLY A 111 16.68 -7.15 -12.98
C GLY A 111 15.28 -7.59 -12.56
N ALA A 112 15.21 -8.66 -11.77
CA ALA A 112 13.98 -9.21 -11.23
C ALA A 112 13.57 -8.51 -9.92
N PHE A 113 12.25 -8.48 -9.66
CA PHE A 113 11.65 -7.98 -8.42
C PHE A 113 12.00 -6.52 -8.06
N PHE A 114 11.74 -5.59 -8.98
CA PHE A 114 11.79 -4.18 -8.62
C PHE A 114 10.54 -3.79 -7.82
N GLY A 115 10.73 -2.94 -6.82
CA GLY A 115 9.65 -2.40 -5.99
C GLY A 115 9.68 -0.88 -6.00
N PHE A 116 8.64 -0.28 -6.54
CA PHE A 116 8.43 1.17 -6.56
C PHE A 116 7.51 1.55 -5.41
N ASP A 117 8.02 2.32 -4.47
CA ASP A 117 7.31 2.69 -3.25
C ASP A 117 6.74 4.10 -3.38
N PHE A 118 5.45 4.24 -3.11
CA PHE A 118 4.70 5.48 -3.22
C PHE A 118 4.04 5.85 -1.90
N HIS A 119 4.02 7.14 -1.60
CA HIS A 119 3.01 7.72 -0.73
C HIS A 119 1.87 8.27 -1.57
N VAL A 120 0.65 8.06 -1.09
CA VAL A 120 -0.58 8.56 -1.72
C VAL A 120 -1.46 9.14 -0.65
N ASP A 121 -1.88 10.39 -0.83
CA ASP A 121 -2.94 11.03 -0.05
C ASP A 121 -4.08 11.52 -0.96
N GLN A 122 -4.98 12.35 -0.44
CA GLN A 122 -6.14 12.83 -1.22
C GLN A 122 -5.75 13.75 -2.39
N GLU A 123 -4.55 14.34 -2.36
CA GLU A 123 -4.15 15.41 -3.27
C GLU A 123 -2.95 15.01 -4.13
N SER A 124 -2.14 14.03 -3.69
CA SER A 124 -0.83 13.77 -4.27
C SER A 124 -0.45 12.28 -4.30
N VAL A 125 0.34 11.94 -5.32
CA VAL A 125 1.06 10.67 -5.48
C VAL A 125 2.54 11.01 -5.55
N GLY A 126 3.37 10.36 -4.73
CA GLY A 126 4.81 10.60 -4.72
C GLY A 126 5.61 9.30 -4.69
N LEU A 127 6.44 9.07 -5.72
CA LEU A 127 7.46 8.03 -5.74
C LEU A 127 8.56 8.37 -4.73
N ILE A 128 8.60 7.63 -3.63
CA ILE A 128 9.53 7.89 -2.52
C ILE A 128 10.79 7.02 -2.57
N GLU A 129 10.74 5.85 -3.19
CA GLU A 129 11.89 4.94 -3.29
C GLU A 129 11.71 3.93 -4.43
N ILE A 130 12.82 3.52 -5.05
CA ILE A 130 12.88 2.39 -5.98
C ILE A 130 13.83 1.36 -5.37
N ASN A 131 13.40 0.11 -5.30
CA ASN A 131 14.15 -0.99 -4.71
C ASN A 131 14.42 -2.05 -5.80
N THR A 132 15.65 -2.53 -5.92
CA THR A 132 16.00 -3.52 -6.95
C THR A 132 15.85 -4.98 -6.51
N ASN A 133 15.77 -5.26 -5.22
CA ASN A 133 15.58 -6.61 -4.64
C ASN A 133 14.36 -6.64 -3.70
N ALA A 134 13.22 -6.12 -4.17
CA ALA A 134 12.07 -5.88 -3.32
C ALA A 134 11.47 -7.18 -2.78
N GLY A 135 11.55 -7.36 -1.46
CA GLY A 135 10.87 -8.45 -0.76
C GLY A 135 9.37 -8.21 -0.57
N GLY A 136 8.67 -9.28 -0.19
CA GLY A 136 7.24 -9.31 0.14
C GLY A 136 6.32 -9.83 -0.97
N ALA A 137 6.82 -10.09 -2.18
CA ALA A 137 5.97 -10.43 -3.32
C ALA A 137 5.17 -11.73 -3.09
N LEU A 138 5.81 -12.79 -2.59
CA LEU A 138 5.11 -14.05 -2.25
C LEU A 138 4.35 -13.99 -0.93
N VAL A 139 4.73 -13.08 -0.03
CA VAL A 139 3.91 -12.81 1.17
C VAL A 139 2.53 -12.30 0.73
N ASN A 140 2.49 -11.46 -0.31
CA ASN A 140 1.25 -10.94 -0.86
C ASN A 140 0.41 -11.99 -1.59
N THR A 141 1.00 -13.02 -2.21
CA THR A 141 0.23 -14.12 -2.84
C THR A 141 -0.45 -14.99 -1.79
N LEU A 142 0.20 -15.26 -0.65
CA LEU A 142 -0.43 -15.89 0.51
C LEU A 142 -1.56 -15.03 1.07
N LEU A 143 -1.31 -13.73 1.23
CA LEU A 143 -2.30 -12.78 1.73
C LEU A 143 -3.54 -12.74 0.83
N ALA A 144 -3.36 -12.72 -0.49
CA ALA A 144 -4.44 -12.74 -1.48
C ALA A 144 -5.30 -14.02 -1.36
N ARG A 145 -4.69 -15.19 -1.17
CA ARG A 145 -5.44 -16.44 -0.93
C ARG A 145 -6.22 -16.45 0.38
N ALA A 146 -5.78 -15.64 1.33
CA ALA A 146 -6.32 -15.63 2.69
C ALA A 146 -7.38 -14.55 2.93
N GLN A 147 -7.80 -13.78 1.93
CA GLN A 147 -8.88 -12.81 2.17
C GLN A 147 -10.27 -13.42 1.97
N ARG A 148 -11.19 -12.95 2.80
CA ARG A 148 -12.63 -13.09 2.69
C ARG A 148 -13.24 -11.77 2.22
N SER A 149 -14.37 -11.88 1.55
CA SER A 149 -15.19 -10.72 1.18
C SER A 149 -16.13 -10.37 2.32
N CYS A 150 -15.96 -9.19 2.93
CA CYS A 150 -16.89 -8.69 3.95
C CYS A 150 -18.25 -8.27 3.34
N CYS A 151 -18.28 -7.92 2.05
CA CYS A 151 -19.48 -7.54 1.31
C CYS A 151 -19.31 -7.83 -0.19
N ALA A 152 -20.42 -7.87 -0.93
CA ALA A 152 -20.43 -8.14 -2.39
C ALA A 152 -19.57 -7.14 -3.19
N PHE A 153 -19.40 -5.92 -2.68
CA PHE A 153 -18.50 -4.93 -3.25
C PHE A 153 -17.04 -5.38 -3.19
N ILE A 154 -16.57 -5.80 -2.01
CA ILE A 154 -15.21 -6.32 -1.84
C ILE A 154 -15.01 -7.61 -2.61
N GLN A 155 -16.04 -8.45 -2.76
CA GLN A 155 -15.95 -9.66 -3.59
C GLN A 155 -15.56 -9.37 -5.04
N ARG A 156 -15.96 -8.21 -5.60
CA ARG A 156 -15.60 -7.82 -6.97
C ARG A 156 -14.21 -7.20 -7.09
N LEU A 157 -13.65 -6.70 -5.99
CA LEU A 157 -12.37 -6.00 -5.96
C LEU A 157 -11.21 -6.87 -5.46
N HIS A 158 -11.53 -7.96 -4.78
CA HIS A 158 -10.57 -8.81 -4.10
C HIS A 158 -9.74 -9.64 -5.11
N PRO A 159 -8.40 -9.53 -5.14
CA PRO A 159 -7.56 -10.43 -5.90
C PRO A 159 -7.56 -11.80 -5.25
N GLY A 160 -8.29 -12.75 -5.84
CA GLY A 160 -8.45 -14.11 -5.32
C GLY A 160 -7.24 -15.01 -5.56
N GLY A 161 -7.44 -16.31 -5.31
CA GLY A 161 -6.42 -17.32 -5.57
C GLY A 161 -6.00 -17.41 -7.04
N ALA A 162 -6.88 -17.04 -7.98
CA ALA A 162 -6.56 -17.04 -9.42
C ALA A 162 -5.51 -15.97 -9.76
N GLU A 163 -5.68 -14.74 -9.27
CA GLU A 163 -4.73 -13.65 -9.43
C GLU A 163 -3.40 -13.96 -8.75
N ALA A 164 -3.43 -14.58 -7.56
CA ALA A 164 -2.23 -15.05 -6.87
C ALA A 164 -1.46 -16.08 -7.70
N ASN A 165 -2.16 -17.07 -8.29
CA ASN A 165 -1.55 -18.08 -9.17
C ASN A 165 -0.98 -17.47 -10.46
N ALA A 166 -1.68 -16.50 -11.05
CA ALA A 166 -1.21 -15.78 -12.23
C ALA A 166 0.06 -14.98 -11.91
N PHE A 167 0.11 -14.31 -10.76
CA PHE A 167 1.30 -13.58 -10.33
C PHE A 167 2.48 -14.52 -10.05
N GLU A 168 2.26 -15.66 -9.38
CA GLU A 168 3.32 -16.68 -9.19
C GLU A 168 3.85 -17.21 -10.53
N THR A 169 2.97 -17.46 -11.50
CA THR A 169 3.37 -17.86 -12.85
C THR A 169 4.22 -16.77 -13.51
N ALA A 170 3.82 -15.50 -13.37
CA ALA A 170 4.58 -14.36 -13.88
C ALA A 170 5.95 -14.19 -13.19
N MET A 171 6.07 -14.52 -11.90
CA MET A 171 7.36 -14.53 -11.20
C MET A 171 8.31 -15.60 -11.77
N VAL A 172 7.81 -16.81 -12.02
CA VAL A 172 8.63 -17.88 -12.62
C VAL A 172 9.04 -17.48 -14.05
N GLU A 173 8.13 -16.92 -14.83
CA GLU A 173 8.44 -16.47 -16.19
C GLU A 173 9.42 -15.27 -16.21
N MET A 174 9.39 -14.42 -15.18
CA MET A 174 10.40 -13.37 -15.00
C MET A 174 11.80 -13.97 -14.89
N PHE A 175 12.03 -14.98 -14.03
CA PHE A 175 13.33 -15.65 -13.95
C PHE A 175 13.73 -16.36 -15.24
N ARG A 176 12.77 -17.01 -15.92
CA ARG A 176 13.01 -17.61 -17.25
C ARG A 176 13.39 -16.57 -18.29
N THR A 177 12.80 -15.37 -18.23
CA THR A 177 13.11 -14.25 -19.11
C THR A 177 14.50 -13.70 -18.84
N GLU A 178 14.87 -13.48 -17.57
CA GLU A 178 16.24 -13.08 -17.20
C GLU A 178 17.28 -14.05 -17.76
N TRP A 179 17.05 -15.36 -17.56
CA TRP A 179 17.91 -16.39 -18.12
C TRP A 179 17.96 -16.37 -19.66
N ARG A 180 16.80 -16.24 -20.32
CA ARG A 180 16.71 -16.23 -21.78
C ARG A 180 17.41 -15.03 -22.40
N LEU A 181 17.31 -13.87 -21.76
CA LEU A 181 18.01 -12.66 -22.19
C LEU A 181 19.53 -12.81 -22.11
N SER A 182 20.04 -13.62 -21.18
CA SER A 182 21.48 -13.84 -20.99
C SER A 182 22.08 -15.05 -21.67
N LYS A 183 21.34 -16.15 -21.78
CA LYS A 183 21.86 -17.44 -22.25
C LYS A 183 21.05 -18.03 -23.40
N GLY A 184 20.06 -17.28 -23.93
CA GLY A 184 19.25 -17.71 -25.05
C GLY A 184 18.29 -18.85 -24.70
N GLN A 185 18.22 -19.87 -25.55
CA GLN A 185 17.27 -20.99 -25.38
C GLN A 185 17.81 -22.14 -24.51
N GLN A 186 18.92 -21.93 -23.80
CA GLN A 186 19.45 -22.95 -22.88
C GLN A 186 18.44 -23.22 -21.75
N PRO A 187 18.37 -24.44 -21.19
CA PRO A 187 17.47 -24.73 -20.08
C PRO A 187 17.95 -24.06 -18.79
N LEU A 188 17.06 -23.36 -18.09
CA LEU A 188 17.27 -22.91 -16.71
C LEU A 188 17.00 -24.09 -15.76
N ARG A 189 18.04 -24.61 -15.10
CA ARG A 189 17.95 -25.79 -14.23
C ARG A 189 18.08 -25.44 -12.76
N THR A 190 18.95 -24.51 -12.41
CA THR A 190 19.29 -24.21 -11.00
C THR A 190 19.26 -22.72 -10.71
N ILE A 191 18.48 -22.32 -9.69
CA ILE A 191 18.49 -20.96 -9.12
C ILE A 191 19.00 -21.00 -7.68
N ALA A 192 19.95 -20.13 -7.34
CA ALA A 192 20.36 -19.90 -5.95
C ALA A 192 19.82 -18.56 -5.44
N ILE A 193 19.09 -18.59 -4.33
CA ILE A 193 18.59 -17.42 -3.60
C ILE A 193 19.65 -17.05 -2.56
N ILE A 194 20.34 -15.94 -2.77
CA ILE A 194 21.52 -15.57 -1.98
C ILE A 194 21.23 -14.35 -1.11
N ASP A 195 21.34 -14.51 0.21
CA ASP A 195 21.27 -13.42 1.19
C ASP A 195 22.29 -13.68 2.32
N GLU A 196 22.62 -12.65 3.10
CA GLU A 196 23.49 -12.81 4.25
C GLU A 196 22.76 -13.57 5.37
N SER A 197 23.35 -14.67 5.84
CA SER A 197 22.79 -15.51 6.92
C SER A 197 21.28 -15.73 6.78
N PRO A 198 20.81 -16.37 5.68
CA PRO A 198 19.40 -16.30 5.24
C PRO A 198 18.38 -16.62 6.34
N GLU A 199 18.62 -17.65 7.16
CA GLU A 199 17.71 -18.06 8.25
C GLU A 199 17.48 -16.99 9.32
N SER A 200 18.43 -16.07 9.47
CA SER A 200 18.33 -14.93 10.40
C SER A 200 17.47 -13.79 9.84
N GLN A 201 17.25 -13.74 8.52
CA GLN A 201 16.56 -12.65 7.85
C GLN A 201 15.06 -12.66 8.13
N TYR A 202 14.46 -11.50 8.36
CA TYR A 202 13.01 -11.42 8.63
C TYR A 202 12.16 -12.06 7.50
N LEU A 203 12.63 -11.92 6.26
CA LEU A 203 11.99 -12.47 5.07
C LEU A 203 12.47 -13.88 4.69
N TYR A 204 13.22 -14.59 5.55
CA TYR A 204 13.58 -15.99 5.29
C TYR A 204 12.39 -16.86 4.85
N PRO A 205 11.18 -16.74 5.44
CA PRO A 205 10.08 -17.57 4.98
C PRO A 205 9.63 -17.26 3.55
N GLU A 206 9.88 -16.05 3.03
CA GLU A 206 9.66 -15.75 1.61
C GLU A 206 10.60 -16.56 0.71
N PHE A 207 11.84 -16.81 1.15
CA PHE A 207 12.80 -17.61 0.39
C PHE A 207 12.34 -19.05 0.29
N LEU A 208 11.76 -19.60 1.36
CA LEU A 208 11.17 -20.93 1.37
C LEU A 208 9.97 -21.02 0.42
N LEU A 209 9.08 -20.01 0.41
CA LEU A 209 7.97 -19.96 -0.54
C LEU A 209 8.48 -19.92 -1.98
N LEU A 210 9.51 -19.12 -2.26
CA LEU A 210 10.08 -19.02 -3.61
C LEU A 210 10.76 -20.32 -4.02
N GLN A 211 11.50 -20.96 -3.11
CA GLN A 211 12.11 -22.27 -3.35
C GLN A 211 11.05 -23.29 -3.76
N ARG A 212 9.95 -23.41 -3.00
CA ARG A 212 8.84 -24.32 -3.33
C ARG A 212 8.16 -23.98 -4.65
N LEU A 213 7.97 -22.69 -4.94
CA LEU A 213 7.42 -22.25 -6.21
C LEU A 213 8.32 -22.68 -7.38
N LEU A 214 9.62 -22.43 -7.30
CA LEU A 214 10.57 -22.80 -8.35
C LEU A 214 10.65 -24.32 -8.54
N GLU A 215 10.68 -25.08 -7.45
CA GLU A 215 10.72 -26.56 -7.47
C GLU A 215 9.48 -27.15 -8.15
N ARG A 216 8.28 -26.61 -7.87
CA ARG A 216 7.03 -26.99 -8.55
C ARG A 216 7.09 -26.74 -10.07
N HIS A 217 7.90 -25.77 -10.50
CA HIS A 217 8.15 -25.46 -11.90
C HIS A 217 9.41 -26.12 -12.46
N GLN A 218 9.88 -27.20 -11.81
CA GLN A 218 11.01 -28.03 -12.24
C GLN A 218 12.35 -27.27 -12.32
N ILE A 219 12.49 -26.20 -11.55
CA ILE A 219 13.75 -25.47 -11.37
C ILE A 219 14.26 -25.83 -9.98
N ARG A 220 15.47 -26.40 -9.90
CA ARG A 220 16.11 -26.67 -8.61
C ARG A 220 16.42 -25.34 -7.93
N ALA A 221 15.98 -25.17 -6.69
CA ALA A 221 16.19 -23.95 -5.93
C ALA A 221 16.93 -24.22 -4.62
N MET A 222 17.90 -23.37 -4.31
CA MET A 222 18.71 -23.42 -3.10
C MET A 222 18.74 -22.05 -2.44
N ILE A 223 18.85 -22.02 -1.11
CA ILE A 223 18.96 -20.79 -0.33
C ILE A 223 20.32 -20.88 0.38
N ALA A 224 21.18 -19.89 0.17
CA ALA A 224 22.54 -19.96 0.67
C ALA A 224 23.08 -18.59 1.11
N ASP A 225 24.02 -18.62 2.06
CA ASP A 225 24.88 -17.49 2.37
C ASP A 225 25.95 -17.34 1.26
N PRO A 226 26.36 -16.12 0.87
CA PRO A 226 27.41 -15.93 -0.14
C PRO A 226 28.70 -16.70 0.15
N GLY A 227 29.06 -16.89 1.42
CA GLY A 227 30.26 -17.65 1.83
C GLY A 227 30.18 -19.16 1.57
N GLN A 228 29.01 -19.69 1.20
CA GLN A 228 28.82 -21.09 0.80
C GLN A 228 29.05 -21.31 -0.70
N LEU A 229 29.28 -20.24 -1.46
CA LEU A 229 29.52 -20.30 -2.90
C LEU A 229 31.00 -20.53 -3.20
N SER A 230 31.27 -21.38 -4.20
CA SER A 230 32.59 -21.50 -4.81
C SER A 230 32.52 -21.23 -6.31
N PHE A 231 33.57 -20.64 -6.86
CA PHE A 231 33.67 -20.39 -8.29
C PHE A 231 34.96 -21.02 -8.81
N GLU A 232 34.81 -22.08 -9.59
CA GLU A 232 35.92 -22.88 -10.08
C GLU A 232 35.67 -23.29 -11.53
N SER A 233 36.69 -23.18 -12.38
CA SER A 233 36.63 -23.55 -13.80
C SER A 233 35.44 -22.91 -14.55
N GLY A 234 35.17 -21.62 -14.30
CA GLY A 234 34.12 -20.86 -14.98
C GLY A 234 32.68 -21.18 -14.54
N THR A 235 32.49 -21.98 -13.48
CA THR A 235 31.17 -22.38 -13.00
C THR A 235 30.98 -21.99 -11.53
N LEU A 236 29.90 -21.26 -11.23
CA LEU A 236 29.49 -21.01 -9.85
C LEU A 236 28.83 -22.26 -9.28
N ARG A 237 29.22 -22.65 -8.06
CA ARG A 237 28.65 -23.80 -7.35
C ARG A 237 28.20 -23.42 -5.95
N CYS A 238 27.17 -24.12 -5.48
CA CYS A 238 26.71 -24.12 -4.10
C CYS A 238 26.51 -25.58 -3.69
N ASP A 239 27.13 -26.01 -2.61
CA ASP A 239 27.15 -27.42 -2.17
C ASP A 239 27.48 -28.40 -3.31
N GLY A 240 28.48 -28.03 -4.13
CA GLY A 240 28.92 -28.81 -5.30
C GLY A 240 27.98 -28.79 -6.50
N THR A 241 26.77 -28.24 -6.38
CA THR A 241 25.80 -28.12 -7.48
C THR A 241 26.07 -26.87 -8.31
N ALA A 242 26.12 -27.00 -9.64
CA ALA A 242 26.26 -25.85 -10.54
C ALA A 242 25.02 -24.95 -10.50
N VAL A 243 25.25 -23.65 -10.42
CA VAL A 243 24.22 -22.61 -10.34
C VAL A 243 24.14 -21.88 -11.68
N ASP A 244 22.95 -21.87 -12.30
CA ASP A 244 22.73 -21.15 -13.56
C ASP A 244 22.46 -19.67 -13.30
N LEU A 245 21.59 -19.39 -12.33
CA LEU A 245 21.12 -18.05 -11.99
C LEU A 245 21.13 -17.82 -10.49
N VAL A 246 21.58 -16.65 -10.07
CA VAL A 246 21.50 -16.16 -8.69
C VAL A 246 20.40 -15.13 -8.58
N TYR A 247 19.39 -15.42 -7.75
CA TYR A 247 18.47 -14.41 -7.25
C TYR A 247 19.14 -13.68 -6.08
N ASN A 248 19.67 -12.49 -6.37
CA ASN A 248 20.43 -11.68 -5.44
C ASN A 248 19.50 -10.96 -4.44
N ARG A 249 19.51 -11.41 -3.18
CA ARG A 249 18.80 -10.79 -2.06
C ARG A 249 19.71 -9.98 -1.15
N LEU A 250 21.02 -9.97 -1.40
CA LEU A 250 21.99 -9.19 -0.63
C LEU A 250 21.67 -7.69 -0.65
N THR A 251 21.99 -7.03 0.45
CA THR A 251 21.99 -5.56 0.55
C THR A 251 23.35 -4.94 0.21
N ASP A 252 24.39 -5.78 0.08
CA ASP A 252 25.62 -5.47 -0.62
C ASP A 252 25.41 -5.57 -2.13
N PHE A 253 24.80 -4.51 -2.69
CA PHE A 253 24.39 -4.47 -4.10
C PHE A 253 25.56 -4.53 -5.09
N TYR A 254 26.78 -4.23 -4.64
CA TYR A 254 27.99 -4.18 -5.46
C TYR A 254 28.95 -5.33 -5.17
N LEU A 255 28.56 -6.31 -4.34
CA LEU A 255 29.35 -7.51 -4.03
C LEU A 255 30.76 -7.14 -3.55
N GLU A 256 30.83 -6.20 -2.60
CA GLU A 256 32.07 -5.68 -2.02
C GLU A 256 32.55 -6.50 -0.82
N ASP A 257 31.64 -7.15 -0.10
CA ASP A 257 32.01 -8.00 1.04
C ASP A 257 32.89 -9.17 0.56
N PRO A 258 34.01 -9.49 1.26
CA PRO A 258 34.86 -10.62 0.92
C PRO A 258 34.12 -11.97 0.81
N LYS A 259 33.04 -12.18 1.57
CA LYS A 259 32.19 -13.39 1.44
C LYS A 259 31.56 -13.50 0.05
N CYS A 260 31.33 -12.38 -0.64
CA CYS A 260 30.78 -12.33 -1.98
C CYS A 260 31.83 -12.61 -3.08
N ALA A 261 33.10 -12.91 -2.74
CA ALA A 261 34.18 -13.03 -3.72
C ALA A 261 33.90 -14.05 -4.84
N ALA A 262 33.36 -15.23 -4.50
CA ALA A 262 33.01 -16.25 -5.51
C ALA A 262 31.90 -15.77 -6.44
N LEU A 263 30.84 -15.17 -5.89
CA LEU A 263 29.74 -14.61 -6.68
C LEU A 263 30.20 -13.44 -7.56
N ARG A 264 31.05 -12.57 -7.01
CA ARG A 264 31.65 -11.43 -7.72
C ARG A 264 32.48 -11.90 -8.91
N ALA A 265 33.35 -12.88 -8.71
CA ALA A 265 34.16 -13.47 -9.78
C ALA A 265 33.27 -14.10 -10.86
N ALA A 266 32.29 -14.91 -10.46
CA ALA A 266 31.35 -15.52 -11.40
C ALA A 266 30.54 -14.51 -12.21
N TYR A 267 30.13 -13.38 -11.60
CA TYR A 267 29.44 -12.31 -12.31
C TYR A 267 30.35 -11.62 -13.33
N LEU A 268 31.58 -11.28 -12.94
CA LEU A 268 32.55 -10.58 -13.81
C LEU A 268 33.08 -11.44 -14.95
N GLU A 269 33.10 -12.77 -14.77
CA GLU A 269 33.48 -13.75 -15.80
C GLU A 269 32.28 -14.32 -16.57
N ASP A 270 31.08 -13.77 -16.37
CA ASP A 270 29.82 -14.20 -17.00
C ASP A 270 29.47 -15.69 -16.77
N GLY A 271 30.04 -16.29 -15.73
CA GLY A 271 29.85 -17.68 -15.32
C GLY A 271 28.51 -17.96 -14.64
N VAL A 272 27.74 -16.91 -14.29
CA VAL A 272 26.40 -17.01 -13.71
C VAL A 272 25.55 -15.80 -14.12
N VAL A 273 24.23 -15.97 -14.25
CA VAL A 273 23.31 -14.84 -14.37
C VAL A 273 22.98 -14.32 -12.98
N VAL A 274 23.23 -13.04 -12.70
CA VAL A 274 22.84 -12.41 -11.41
C VAL A 274 21.66 -11.49 -11.64
N THR A 275 20.59 -11.66 -10.87
CA THR A 275 19.42 -10.80 -10.95
C THR A 275 18.81 -10.53 -9.57
N PRO A 276 18.52 -9.27 -9.20
CA PRO A 276 19.03 -8.05 -9.82
C PRO A 276 20.57 -8.00 -9.79
N HIS A 277 21.17 -7.42 -10.83
CA HIS A 277 22.62 -7.26 -10.96
C HIS A 277 23.11 -5.91 -10.41
N PRO A 278 24.42 -5.74 -10.11
CA PRO A 278 24.99 -4.49 -9.59
C PRO A 278 24.67 -3.24 -10.41
N GLN A 279 24.63 -3.36 -11.74
CA GLN A 279 24.25 -2.25 -12.62
C GLN A 279 22.80 -1.79 -12.39
N ALA A 280 21.85 -2.69 -12.13
CA ALA A 280 20.45 -2.32 -11.87
C ALA A 280 20.35 -1.43 -10.64
N HIS A 281 21.11 -1.72 -9.58
CA HIS A 281 21.12 -0.87 -8.39
C HIS A 281 21.57 0.56 -8.71
N ALA A 282 22.67 0.72 -9.46
CA ALA A 282 23.18 2.03 -9.86
C ALA A 282 22.20 2.80 -10.76
N LEU A 283 21.49 2.11 -11.65
CA LEU A 283 20.55 2.71 -12.59
C LEU A 283 19.22 3.12 -11.94
N TYR A 284 18.73 2.35 -10.97
CA TYR A 284 17.38 2.49 -10.41
C TYR A 284 17.36 2.93 -8.95
N ALA A 285 18.03 2.18 -8.06
CA ALA A 285 17.80 2.25 -6.61
C ALA A 285 18.69 3.22 -5.84
N ASP A 286 19.81 3.66 -6.43
CA ASP A 286 20.61 4.73 -5.83
C ASP A 286 19.75 5.98 -5.64
N LYS A 287 19.62 6.46 -4.40
CA LYS A 287 18.68 7.54 -4.06
C LYS A 287 19.00 8.87 -4.75
N ARG A 288 20.22 9.06 -5.24
CA ARG A 288 20.59 10.22 -6.08
C ARG A 288 19.83 10.23 -7.41
N ARG A 289 19.35 9.07 -7.88
CA ARG A 289 18.53 8.98 -9.10
C ARG A 289 17.23 9.75 -8.97
N LEU A 290 16.62 9.82 -7.77
CA LEU A 290 15.43 10.64 -7.54
C LEU A 290 15.69 12.14 -7.76
N ALA A 291 16.88 12.64 -7.40
CA ALA A 291 17.28 14.03 -7.69
C ALA A 291 17.45 14.30 -9.19
N THR A 292 17.86 13.27 -9.95
CA THR A 292 17.97 13.37 -11.42
C THR A 292 16.58 13.29 -12.07
N LEU A 293 15.73 12.36 -11.62
CA LEU A 293 14.38 12.13 -12.14
C LEU A 293 13.42 13.31 -11.92
N CYS A 294 13.63 14.15 -10.91
CA CYS A 294 12.83 15.35 -10.73
C CYS A 294 13.41 16.61 -11.41
N ASN A 295 14.60 16.53 -12.03
CA ASN A 295 15.25 17.67 -12.67
C ASN A 295 14.95 17.70 -14.17
N ASP A 296 13.98 18.54 -14.55
CA ASP A 296 13.51 18.64 -15.93
C ASP A 296 14.60 19.02 -16.96
N THR A 297 15.47 19.96 -16.59
CA THR A 297 16.57 20.41 -17.47
C THR A 297 17.59 19.30 -17.68
N THR A 298 17.94 18.57 -16.61
CA THR A 298 18.84 17.41 -16.74
C THR A 298 18.19 16.33 -17.60
N LEU A 299 16.92 15.99 -17.37
CA LEU A 299 16.23 15.01 -18.20
C LEU A 299 16.17 15.42 -19.68
N GLU A 300 16.00 16.71 -19.99
CA GLU A 300 16.06 17.21 -21.37
C GLU A 300 17.41 16.94 -22.02
N GLN A 301 18.50 17.27 -21.32
CA GLN A 301 19.87 17.09 -21.79
C GLN A 301 20.21 15.61 -21.98
N LEU A 302 19.61 14.72 -21.18
CA LEU A 302 19.74 13.26 -21.32
C LEU A 302 18.87 12.69 -22.45
N GLY A 303 18.09 13.51 -23.17
CA GLY A 303 17.27 13.11 -24.30
C GLY A 303 15.91 12.53 -23.91
N VAL A 304 15.41 12.80 -22.70
CA VAL A 304 14.12 12.29 -22.23
C VAL A 304 12.97 13.05 -22.94
N PRO A 305 12.01 12.34 -23.58
CA PRO A 305 10.88 12.97 -24.24
C PRO A 305 10.05 13.87 -23.30
N ALA A 306 9.52 14.97 -23.83
CA ALA A 306 8.75 15.94 -23.04
C ALA A 306 7.56 15.33 -22.28
N HIS A 307 6.87 14.34 -22.88
CA HIS A 307 5.76 13.65 -22.23
C HIS A 307 6.22 12.81 -21.02
N THR A 308 7.33 12.08 -21.15
CA THR A 308 7.95 11.31 -20.07
C THR A 308 8.41 12.23 -18.93
N ARG A 309 9.01 13.38 -19.27
CA ARG A 309 9.40 14.41 -18.28
C ARG A 309 8.20 14.95 -17.49
N ALA A 310 7.07 15.21 -18.16
CA ALA A 310 5.85 15.67 -17.51
C ALA A 310 5.31 14.65 -16.49
N LEU A 311 5.28 13.36 -16.87
CA LEU A 311 4.87 12.27 -15.97
C LEU A 311 5.78 12.19 -14.73
N LEU A 312 7.10 12.30 -14.91
CA LEU A 312 8.06 12.27 -13.80
C LEU A 312 7.94 13.50 -12.88
N ARG A 313 7.67 14.68 -13.44
CA ARG A 313 7.44 15.90 -12.66
C ARG A 313 6.22 15.79 -11.73
N GLU A 314 5.18 15.11 -12.18
CA GLU A 314 3.97 14.86 -11.38
C GLU A 314 4.21 13.80 -10.29
N ALA A 315 4.99 12.76 -10.61
CA ALA A 315 5.12 11.59 -9.75
C ALA A 315 6.33 11.61 -8.80
N VAL A 316 7.42 12.30 -9.14
CA VAL A 316 8.67 12.31 -8.35
C VAL A 316 8.74 13.60 -7.52
N PRO A 317 8.66 13.52 -6.18
CA PRO A 317 8.78 14.70 -5.34
C PRO A 317 10.14 15.37 -5.54
N TRP A 318 10.17 16.70 -5.42
CA TRP A 318 11.41 17.48 -5.51
C TRP A 318 12.47 16.87 -4.59
N THR A 319 13.62 16.57 -5.16
CA THR A 319 14.72 15.90 -4.49
C THR A 319 16.04 16.57 -4.89
N THR A 320 16.92 16.81 -3.93
CA THR A 320 18.27 17.32 -4.19
C THR A 320 19.31 16.57 -3.38
N VAL A 321 20.55 16.55 -3.87
CA VAL A 321 21.70 16.09 -3.07
C VAL A 321 22.02 17.16 -2.02
N VAL A 322 22.27 16.72 -0.78
CA VAL A 322 22.76 17.57 0.29
C VAL A 322 24.25 17.85 0.08
N THR A 323 24.60 19.13 0.11
CA THR A 323 25.96 19.64 -0.08
C THR A 323 26.23 20.71 0.97
N ALA A 324 27.50 21.06 1.19
CA ALA A 324 27.84 22.17 2.08
C ALA A 324 27.20 23.50 1.62
N GLN A 325 27.04 23.69 0.31
CA GLN A 325 26.54 24.93 -0.29
C GLN A 325 25.04 25.15 -0.06
N ASN A 326 24.23 24.09 -0.08
CA ASN A 326 22.78 24.19 0.12
C ASN A 326 22.34 23.83 1.55
N ALA A 327 23.27 23.54 2.47
CA ALA A 327 22.96 23.10 3.82
C ALA A 327 22.09 24.11 4.58
N ASP A 328 22.46 25.38 4.63
CA ASP A 328 21.72 26.39 5.40
C ASP A 328 20.27 26.55 4.92
N GLU A 329 20.06 26.52 3.60
CA GLU A 329 18.73 26.56 3.00
C GLU A 329 17.91 25.32 3.38
N LEU A 330 18.46 24.13 3.19
CA LEU A 330 17.80 22.86 3.54
C LEU A 330 17.46 22.77 5.02
N TRP A 331 18.32 23.30 5.91
CA TRP A 331 18.03 23.36 7.33
C TRP A 331 16.84 24.26 7.65
N SER A 332 16.72 25.40 6.96
CA SER A 332 15.61 26.34 7.14
C SER A 332 14.26 25.73 6.72
N GLN A 333 14.27 24.94 5.64
CA GLN A 333 13.08 24.29 5.06
C GLN A 333 12.83 22.87 5.58
N ARG A 334 13.69 22.36 6.47
CA ARG A 334 13.74 20.94 6.86
C ARG A 334 12.41 20.32 7.26
N ARG A 335 11.46 21.08 7.81
CA ARG A 335 10.18 20.54 8.30
C ARG A 335 9.38 19.86 7.19
N ASP A 336 9.56 20.30 5.96
CA ASP A 336 8.88 19.78 4.77
C ASP A 336 9.74 18.78 3.99
N LEU A 337 10.88 18.37 4.56
CA LEU A 337 11.87 17.52 3.92
C LEU A 337 12.06 16.19 4.66
N PHE A 338 12.47 15.20 3.91
CA PHE A 338 12.90 13.90 4.37
C PHE A 338 14.33 13.65 3.89
N PHE A 339 15.24 13.35 4.82
CA PHE A 339 16.66 13.14 4.53
C PHE A 339 16.96 11.65 4.45
N LYS A 340 17.60 11.20 3.37
CA LYS A 340 17.90 9.78 3.12
C LYS A 340 19.38 9.63 2.71
N PRO A 341 20.14 8.70 3.29
CA PRO A 341 21.54 8.48 2.90
C PRO A 341 21.60 7.88 1.49
N PHE A 342 22.66 8.11 0.72
CA PHE A 342 22.80 7.57 -0.64
C PHE A 342 22.67 6.04 -0.67
N SER A 343 23.39 5.39 0.23
CA SER A 343 23.36 3.95 0.46
C SER A 343 22.74 3.66 1.82
N GLY A 344 21.85 2.67 1.87
CA GLY A 344 21.15 2.28 3.09
C GLY A 344 19.87 1.51 2.77
N PHE A 345 19.67 0.42 3.51
CA PHE A 345 18.49 -0.43 3.41
C PHE A 345 17.66 -0.37 4.70
N GLY A 346 16.37 -0.68 4.61
CA GLY A 346 15.47 -0.77 5.77
C GLY A 346 15.31 0.55 6.53
N SER A 347 15.33 1.70 5.84
CA SER A 347 15.22 3.05 6.42
C SER A 347 16.29 3.42 7.46
N ARG A 348 17.42 2.70 7.54
CA ARG A 348 18.52 3.04 8.44
C ARG A 348 19.11 4.40 8.05
N GLY A 349 19.24 5.30 9.03
CA GLY A 349 19.75 6.66 8.81
C GLY A 349 18.80 7.58 8.04
N ALA A 350 17.53 7.22 7.87
CA ALA A 350 16.56 8.07 7.19
C ALA A 350 15.79 8.92 8.22
N TYR A 351 15.67 10.23 7.97
CA TYR A 351 15.14 11.17 8.96
C TYR A 351 14.04 12.06 8.39
N ARG A 352 12.92 12.17 9.12
CA ARG A 352 11.98 13.27 8.91
C ARG A 352 12.57 14.57 9.40
N GLY A 353 12.60 15.60 8.57
CA GLY A 353 13.31 16.83 8.89
C GLY A 353 12.70 17.64 10.03
N ASP A 354 11.40 17.50 10.32
CA ASP A 354 10.76 18.05 11.53
C ASP A 354 11.25 17.40 12.84
N LYS A 355 11.91 16.23 12.74
CA LYS A 355 12.48 15.46 13.86
C LYS A 355 14.01 15.42 13.85
N VAL A 356 14.67 16.10 12.91
CA VAL A 356 16.15 16.18 12.86
C VAL A 356 16.66 17.11 13.95
N THR A 357 17.61 16.60 14.76
CA THR A 357 18.33 17.39 15.77
C THR A 357 19.52 18.12 15.15
N LYS A 358 20.03 19.17 15.80
CA LYS A 358 21.24 19.88 15.32
C LYS A 358 22.47 18.96 15.18
N ARG A 359 22.59 17.94 16.04
CA ARG A 359 23.68 16.96 15.96
C ARG A 359 23.57 16.12 14.70
N VAL A 360 22.40 15.50 14.47
CA VAL A 360 22.16 14.70 13.26
C VAL A 360 22.28 15.56 12.01
N TRP A 361 21.84 16.81 12.08
CA TRP A 361 22.01 17.76 10.99
C TRP A 361 23.48 18.01 10.64
N ALA A 362 24.36 18.18 11.64
CA ALA A 362 25.78 18.37 11.39
C ALA A 362 26.38 17.18 10.61
N GLU A 363 25.92 15.95 10.88
CA GLU A 363 26.31 14.76 10.13
C GLU A 363 25.75 14.79 8.69
N ILE A 364 24.46 15.06 8.52
CA ILE A 364 23.80 15.18 7.20
C ILE A 364 24.45 16.27 6.33
N ALA A 365 24.80 17.41 6.92
CA ALA A 365 25.39 18.56 6.23
C ALA A 365 26.81 18.29 5.69
N THR A 366 27.49 17.23 6.16
CA THR A 366 28.77 16.79 5.57
C THR A 366 28.61 16.14 4.19
N GLY A 367 27.38 15.83 3.77
CA GLY A 367 27.07 15.16 2.51
C GLY A 367 26.71 13.69 2.68
N GLY A 368 26.56 12.96 1.56
CA GLY A 368 26.15 11.56 1.58
C GLY A 368 24.63 11.34 1.71
N TYR A 369 23.84 12.41 1.63
CA TYR A 369 22.39 12.38 1.77
C TYR A 369 21.69 13.05 0.58
N VAL A 370 20.46 12.63 0.30
CA VAL A 370 19.48 13.41 -0.46
C VAL A 370 18.45 14.00 0.49
N ALA A 371 17.97 15.19 0.16
CA ALA A 371 16.79 15.81 0.76
C ALA A 371 15.64 15.73 -0.24
N GLN A 372 14.54 15.10 0.16
CA GLN A 372 13.34 14.94 -0.68
C GLN A 372 12.16 15.63 -0.01
N ARG A 373 11.32 16.32 -0.78
CA ARG A 373 10.07 16.90 -0.29
C ARG A 373 9.19 15.79 0.29
N ALA A 374 8.74 15.99 1.52
CA ALA A 374 7.90 15.03 2.23
C ALA A 374 6.51 14.99 1.58
N ILE A 375 6.04 13.78 1.27
CA ILE A 375 4.66 13.51 0.88
C ILE A 375 4.00 12.80 2.05
N ALA A 376 2.79 13.21 2.42
CA ALA A 376 2.07 12.57 3.51
C ALA A 376 1.76 11.11 3.13
N PRO A 377 2.06 10.13 4.00
CA PRO A 377 1.63 8.77 3.76
C PRO A 377 0.11 8.70 3.83
N GLY A 378 -0.47 7.76 3.09
CA GLY A 378 -1.89 7.45 3.20
C GLY A 378 -2.21 6.98 4.61
N THR A 379 -3.45 7.20 5.05
CA THR A 379 -3.91 6.76 6.38
C THR A 379 -5.11 5.84 6.25
N ARG A 380 -5.04 4.70 6.95
CA ARG A 380 -6.11 3.73 7.10
C ARG A 380 -6.70 3.84 8.49
N LEU A 381 -7.98 4.19 8.57
CA LEU A 381 -8.74 4.08 9.82
C LEU A 381 -8.97 2.60 10.11
N VAL A 382 -8.63 2.21 11.34
CA VAL A 382 -8.85 0.88 11.90
C VAL A 382 -9.83 1.01 13.06
N SER A 383 -10.66 0.00 13.30
CA SER A 383 -11.70 0.08 14.34
C SER A 383 -11.09 0.29 15.74
N ALA A 384 -11.59 1.30 16.46
CA ALA A 384 -11.14 1.62 17.82
C ALA A 384 -11.47 0.52 18.85
N ALA A 385 -12.41 -0.40 18.54
CA ALA A 385 -12.75 -1.54 19.41
C ALA A 385 -11.58 -2.53 19.59
N VAL A 386 -10.58 -2.49 18.71
CA VAL A 386 -9.35 -3.31 18.79
C VAL A 386 -8.18 -2.50 19.39
N GLY A 387 -8.41 -1.25 19.84
CA GLY A 387 -7.40 -0.42 20.48
C GLY A 387 -6.31 0.14 19.55
N HIS A 388 -6.49 0.06 18.22
CA HIS A 388 -5.49 0.55 17.27
C HIS A 388 -5.74 2.00 16.86
N ALA A 389 -4.69 2.83 16.95
CA ALA A 389 -4.66 4.15 16.32
C ALA A 389 -4.59 4.02 14.78
N PRO A 390 -5.02 5.05 14.01
CA PRO A 390 -4.91 5.04 12.55
C PRO A 390 -3.54 4.59 12.06
N LEU A 391 -3.52 3.69 11.08
CA LEU A 391 -2.30 3.15 10.50
C LEU A 391 -1.92 3.97 9.28
N LYS A 392 -0.64 4.32 9.15
CA LYS A 392 -0.12 4.88 7.91
C LYS A 392 0.09 3.75 6.92
N PHE A 393 0.05 4.07 5.63
CA PHE A 393 0.47 3.14 4.61
C PHE A 393 1.27 3.83 3.50
N ASP A 394 2.16 3.04 2.93
CA ASP A 394 2.71 3.27 1.60
C ASP A 394 2.19 2.18 0.65
N LEU A 395 2.37 2.40 -0.66
CA LEU A 395 2.05 1.44 -1.70
C LEU A 395 3.34 1.00 -2.40
N ARG A 396 3.52 -0.31 -2.55
CA ARG A 396 4.58 -0.92 -3.34
C ARG A 396 4.01 -1.52 -4.62
N LEU A 397 4.52 -1.04 -5.75
CA LEU A 397 4.29 -1.65 -7.06
C LEU A 397 5.47 -2.56 -7.38
N TYR A 398 5.22 -3.87 -7.44
CA TYR A 398 6.18 -4.83 -7.96
C TYR A 398 6.15 -4.75 -9.48
N ALA A 399 7.31 -4.50 -10.10
CA ALA A 399 7.41 -4.27 -11.53
C ALA A 399 8.57 -5.03 -12.15
N TYR A 400 8.41 -5.35 -13.43
CA TYR A 400 9.43 -5.95 -14.27
C TYR A 400 9.37 -5.34 -15.67
N ARG A 401 10.47 -4.75 -16.14
CA ARG A 401 10.60 -4.13 -17.47
C ARG A 401 9.49 -3.09 -17.74
N GLY A 402 9.30 -2.17 -16.80
CA GLY A 402 8.26 -1.13 -16.87
C GLY A 402 6.82 -1.60 -16.66
N VAL A 403 6.55 -2.90 -16.49
CA VAL A 403 5.19 -3.43 -16.29
C VAL A 403 4.94 -3.75 -14.81
N VAL A 404 3.88 -3.19 -14.25
CA VAL A 404 3.42 -3.50 -12.88
C VAL A 404 2.81 -4.90 -12.87
N GLN A 405 3.40 -5.81 -12.10
CA GLN A 405 2.93 -7.19 -11.94
C GLN A 405 2.02 -7.35 -10.72
N TRP A 406 2.25 -6.57 -9.66
CA TRP A 406 1.45 -6.61 -8.43
C TRP A 406 1.50 -5.29 -7.67
N THR A 407 0.45 -4.99 -6.90
CA THR A 407 0.38 -3.82 -6.03
C THR A 407 0.04 -4.26 -4.61
N ALA A 408 0.81 -3.81 -3.63
CA ALA A 408 0.58 -4.11 -2.23
C ALA A 408 0.73 -2.86 -1.37
N ALA A 409 0.03 -2.81 -0.24
CA ALA A 409 0.22 -1.78 0.76
C ALA A 409 1.05 -2.31 1.91
N ARG A 410 1.76 -1.42 2.61
CA ARG A 410 2.42 -1.75 3.87
C ARG A 410 1.89 -0.83 4.96
N LEU A 411 1.18 -1.39 5.95
CA LEU A 411 0.59 -0.65 7.05
C LEU A 411 1.56 -0.59 8.23
N TYR A 412 1.71 0.59 8.81
CA TYR A 412 2.67 0.82 9.89
C TYR A 412 2.29 2.02 10.77
N GLN A 413 2.95 2.11 11.92
CA GLN A 413 3.02 3.31 12.74
C GLN A 413 4.47 3.81 12.83
N GLY A 414 4.62 5.09 13.18
CA GLY A 414 5.94 5.73 13.31
C GLY A 414 6.32 6.57 12.10
N GLN A 415 7.64 6.79 11.93
CA GLN A 415 8.18 7.65 10.86
C GLN A 415 8.35 6.92 9.54
N THR A 416 8.74 5.64 9.60
CA THR A 416 9.09 4.82 8.44
C THR A 416 8.38 3.47 8.51
N THR A 417 8.16 2.89 7.34
CA THR A 417 7.53 1.58 7.18
C THR A 417 8.28 0.51 7.95
N ASN A 418 7.54 -0.33 8.67
CA ASN A 418 8.09 -1.40 9.49
C ASN A 418 7.08 -2.54 9.63
N PHE A 419 7.60 -3.75 9.88
CA PHE A 419 6.80 -4.96 10.10
C PHE A 419 6.72 -5.35 11.58
N ARG A 420 6.76 -4.36 12.49
CA ARG A 420 6.69 -4.59 13.95
C ARG A 420 5.45 -3.96 14.59
N THR A 421 4.71 -3.16 13.81
CA THR A 421 3.49 -2.50 14.26
C THR A 421 2.38 -3.53 14.44
N SER A 422 1.73 -3.54 15.60
CA SER A 422 0.54 -4.38 15.81
C SER A 422 -0.59 -3.94 14.87
N GLY A 423 -1.20 -4.90 14.16
CA GLY A 423 -2.19 -4.64 13.10
C GLY A 423 -1.60 -4.09 11.80
N GLY A 424 -0.28 -3.86 11.74
CA GLY A 424 0.43 -3.48 10.53
C GLY A 424 0.81 -4.69 9.66
N GLY A 425 1.68 -4.46 8.69
CA GLY A 425 2.15 -5.49 7.76
C GLY A 425 1.67 -5.26 6.33
N PHE A 426 1.86 -6.26 5.48
CA PHE A 426 1.36 -6.24 4.10
C PHE A 426 -0.17 -6.27 4.09
N ALA A 427 -0.78 -5.45 3.24
CA ALA A 427 -2.21 -5.39 3.01
C ALA A 427 -2.53 -5.48 1.52
N PRO A 428 -3.67 -6.10 1.14
CA PRO A 428 -4.12 -6.06 -0.23
C PRO A 428 -4.56 -4.65 -0.61
N VAL A 429 -4.37 -4.30 -1.89
CA VAL A 429 -4.79 -3.02 -2.46
C VAL A 429 -5.95 -3.24 -3.42
N TYR A 430 -7.06 -2.55 -3.17
CA TYR A 430 -8.24 -2.59 -4.02
C TYR A 430 -8.35 -1.30 -4.82
N THR A 431 -8.48 -1.43 -6.14
CA THR A 431 -8.64 -0.27 -7.03
C THR A 431 -10.11 0.07 -7.22
N LEU A 432 -10.48 1.30 -6.90
CA LEU A 432 -11.85 1.78 -7.01
C LEU A 432 -12.13 2.31 -8.43
N PRO A 433 -13.17 1.80 -9.12
CA PRO A 433 -13.61 2.33 -10.42
C PRO A 433 -13.99 3.82 -10.37
N PRO A 434 -13.92 4.53 -11.52
CA PRO A 434 -14.38 5.92 -11.60
C PRO A 434 -15.86 6.03 -11.19
N GLY A 435 -16.18 6.96 -10.28
CA GLY A 435 -17.55 7.16 -9.79
C GLY A 435 -17.94 6.29 -8.58
N GLU A 436 -17.15 5.27 -8.23
CA GLU A 436 -17.36 4.45 -7.02
C GLU A 436 -16.58 4.95 -5.80
N SER A 437 -15.95 6.12 -5.92
CA SER A 437 -15.21 6.80 -4.85
C SER A 437 -16.09 7.15 -3.64
N GLY A 438 -17.40 6.97 -3.72
CA GLY A 438 -18.37 7.22 -2.64
C GLY A 438 -19.27 6.04 -2.28
N LEU A 439 -18.97 4.81 -2.74
CA LEU A 439 -19.77 3.64 -2.35
C LEU A 439 -19.40 3.15 -0.95
N HIS A 440 -20.33 3.32 -0.01
CA HIS A 440 -20.26 2.75 1.32
C HIS A 440 -20.53 1.23 1.26
N CYS A 441 -19.63 0.40 1.81
CA CYS A 441 -19.94 -1.00 2.13
C CYS A 441 -20.98 -0.98 3.26
N GLY A 442 -22.27 -0.85 2.91
CA GLY A 442 -23.34 -0.60 3.86
C GLY A 442 -24.64 -1.36 3.64
N SER A 443 -24.80 -2.12 2.56
CA SER A 443 -26.00 -2.93 2.33
C SER A 443 -25.69 -4.42 2.47
N SER A 444 -26.14 -5.01 3.59
CA SER A 444 -26.24 -6.45 3.74
C SER A 444 -27.38 -6.96 2.85
N LEU A 445 -27.07 -7.45 1.65
CA LEU A 445 -28.08 -8.05 0.77
C LEU A 445 -28.48 -9.41 1.34
N ARG A 446 -29.67 -9.49 1.96
CA ARG A 446 -30.42 -10.74 2.09
C ARG A 446 -31.35 -10.83 0.88
N GLN A 447 -31.53 -12.02 0.31
CA GLN A 447 -32.27 -12.20 -0.96
C GLN A 447 -33.60 -11.40 -1.00
N GLY A 448 -33.68 -10.45 -1.94
CA GLY A 448 -34.86 -9.64 -2.24
C GLY A 448 -35.13 -8.42 -1.36
N HIS A 449 -34.39 -8.19 -0.27
CA HIS A 449 -34.65 -7.06 0.64
C HIS A 449 -33.35 -6.46 1.23
N ALA A 450 -33.36 -5.17 1.52
CA ALA A 450 -32.26 -4.44 2.15
C ALA A 450 -32.77 -3.49 3.25
N SER A 451 -31.98 -3.31 4.30
CA SER A 451 -32.25 -2.34 5.37
C SER A 451 -31.45 -1.06 5.15
N PHE A 452 -32.12 0.09 5.28
CA PHE A 452 -31.53 1.41 5.20
C PHE A 452 -31.78 2.15 6.51
N VAL A 453 -30.71 2.48 7.23
CA VAL A 453 -30.80 3.15 8.54
C VAL A 453 -30.31 4.58 8.42
N PHE A 454 -31.03 5.52 9.04
CA PHE A 454 -30.71 6.93 9.07
C PHE A 454 -30.75 7.45 10.49
N LEU A 455 -29.81 8.33 10.83
CA LEU A 455 -29.88 9.19 12.00
C LEU A 455 -30.25 10.60 11.56
N VAL A 456 -31.26 11.19 12.19
CA VAL A 456 -31.67 12.57 11.96
C VAL A 456 -31.38 13.36 13.23
N ASP A 457 -30.53 14.38 13.11
CA ASP A 457 -30.18 15.23 14.24
C ASP A 457 -31.24 16.31 14.51
N ASP A 458 -31.00 17.10 15.55
CA ASP A 458 -31.89 18.19 15.96
C ASP A 458 -31.94 19.34 14.94
N ALA A 459 -30.97 19.43 14.02
CA ALA A 459 -30.98 20.39 12.92
C ALA A 459 -31.72 19.85 11.67
N GLY A 460 -32.24 18.62 11.72
CA GLY A 460 -32.91 17.96 10.60
C GLY A 460 -31.96 17.43 9.54
N GLN A 461 -30.65 17.37 9.82
CA GLN A 461 -29.68 16.77 8.91
C GLN A 461 -29.75 15.24 8.98
N ILE A 462 -29.75 14.61 7.80
CA ILE A 462 -29.84 13.16 7.65
C ILE A 462 -28.45 12.58 7.50
N HIS A 463 -28.13 11.62 8.37
CA HIS A 463 -26.87 10.89 8.41
C HIS A 463 -27.15 9.42 8.13
N PRO A 464 -26.88 8.92 6.92
CA PRO A 464 -27.02 7.50 6.61
C PRO A 464 -26.10 6.66 7.51
N LEU A 465 -26.65 5.63 8.13
CA LEU A 465 -25.92 4.71 8.99
C LEU A 465 -25.87 3.33 8.30
N PRO A 466 -24.67 2.83 7.93
CA PRO A 466 -24.54 1.50 7.36
C PRO A 466 -25.19 0.43 8.24
N HIS A 467 -25.97 -0.49 7.67
CA HIS A 467 -26.77 -1.44 8.46
C HIS A 467 -25.90 -2.32 9.37
N GLU A 468 -24.75 -2.78 8.88
CA GLU A 468 -23.81 -3.57 9.68
C GLU A 468 -23.21 -2.76 10.85
N LEU A 469 -22.97 -1.46 10.65
CA LEU A 469 -22.53 -0.57 11.72
C LEU A 469 -23.66 -0.35 12.74
N TYR A 470 -24.89 -0.16 12.27
CA TYR A 470 -26.06 -0.10 13.14
C TYR A 470 -26.22 -1.37 13.99
N VAL A 471 -26.10 -2.56 13.40
CA VAL A 471 -26.19 -3.84 14.12
C VAL A 471 -25.07 -3.97 15.16
N ALA A 472 -23.83 -3.62 14.80
CA ALA A 472 -22.71 -3.65 15.73
C ALA A 472 -22.89 -2.64 16.90
N LEU A 473 -23.36 -1.43 16.61
CA LEU A 473 -23.69 -0.43 17.62
C LEU A 473 -24.81 -0.93 18.55
N ALA A 474 -25.90 -1.45 17.98
CA ALA A 474 -27.07 -1.96 18.71
C ALA A 474 -26.74 -3.15 19.62
N ARG A 475 -25.76 -3.99 19.25
CA ARG A 475 -25.27 -5.11 20.07
C ARG A 475 -24.22 -4.71 21.11
N GLY A 476 -23.81 -3.44 21.14
CA GLY A 476 -22.70 -2.97 21.98
C GLY A 476 -21.34 -3.50 21.53
N GLU A 477 -21.23 -3.99 20.30
CA GLU A 477 -20.01 -4.49 19.67
C GLU A 477 -19.17 -3.36 19.03
N ALA A 478 -19.75 -2.16 18.92
CA ALA A 478 -19.09 -0.94 18.42
C ALA A 478 -19.44 0.29 19.27
N LEU A 479 -18.57 1.31 19.22
CA LEU A 479 -18.78 2.64 19.78
C LEU A 479 -18.65 3.69 18.67
N SER A 480 -19.32 4.83 18.82
CA SER A 480 -19.24 5.97 17.91
C SER A 480 -18.85 7.25 18.68
N PRO A 481 -17.55 7.50 18.91
CA PRO A 481 -17.07 8.66 19.65
C PRO A 481 -17.47 10.01 19.03
N THR A 482 -17.65 10.05 17.71
CA THR A 482 -18.11 11.25 16.98
C THR A 482 -19.57 11.60 17.25
N LEU A 483 -20.36 10.62 17.71
CA LEU A 483 -21.75 10.79 18.11
C LEU A 483 -21.89 10.89 19.63
N ALA A 484 -20.79 10.79 20.40
CA ALA A 484 -20.82 10.76 21.85
C ALA A 484 -21.56 11.97 22.45
N GLY A 485 -22.41 11.71 23.44
CA GLY A 485 -23.23 12.70 24.11
C GLY A 485 -24.38 13.26 23.27
N GLN A 486 -24.59 12.79 22.05
CA GLN A 486 -25.65 13.27 21.16
C GLN A 486 -26.84 12.31 21.13
N ARG A 487 -28.00 12.87 20.77
CA ARG A 487 -29.27 12.16 20.60
C ARG A 487 -29.74 12.36 19.17
N PHE A 488 -30.34 11.32 18.59
CA PHE A 488 -30.84 11.33 17.22
C PHE A 488 -32.23 10.68 17.16
N ARG A 489 -33.03 11.12 16.19
CA ARG A 489 -34.13 10.32 15.68
C ARG A 489 -33.54 9.28 14.74
N ILE A 490 -33.95 8.03 14.86
CA ILE A 490 -33.52 6.95 13.98
C ILE A 490 -34.68 6.52 13.09
N ALA A 491 -34.38 6.31 11.81
CA ALA A 491 -35.30 5.72 10.84
C ALA A 491 -34.65 4.44 10.29
N ASP A 492 -35.33 3.30 10.42
CA ASP A 492 -34.92 2.02 9.83
C ASP A 492 -35.96 1.58 8.80
N TRP A 493 -35.54 1.53 7.53
CA TRP A 493 -36.39 1.21 6.40
C TRP A 493 -36.02 -0.14 5.83
N TYR A 494 -37.00 -1.05 5.83
CA TYR A 494 -36.90 -2.31 5.13
C TYR A 494 -37.44 -2.13 3.72
N VAL A 495 -36.59 -2.33 2.72
CA VAL A 495 -36.88 -2.00 1.31
C VAL A 495 -36.74 -3.26 0.46
N ARG A 496 -37.74 -3.53 -0.38
CA ARG A 496 -37.67 -4.58 -1.39
C ARG A 496 -36.73 -4.15 -2.50
N VAL A 497 -35.77 -5.01 -2.83
CA VAL A 497 -34.78 -4.77 -3.88
C VAL A 497 -34.89 -5.85 -4.96
N ASP A 498 -34.73 -5.45 -6.22
CA ASP A 498 -34.49 -6.38 -7.33
C ASP A 498 -33.04 -6.18 -7.79
N GLY A 499 -32.20 -7.20 -7.55
CA GLY A 499 -30.75 -7.05 -7.64
C GLY A 499 -30.22 -5.98 -6.67
N GLN A 500 -29.78 -4.84 -7.21
CA GLN A 500 -29.29 -3.68 -6.42
C GLN A 500 -30.24 -2.47 -6.49
N THR A 501 -31.37 -2.59 -7.20
CA THR A 501 -32.30 -1.49 -7.40
C THR A 501 -33.39 -1.54 -6.32
N PRO A 502 -33.51 -0.50 -5.47
CA PRO A 502 -34.59 -0.41 -4.50
C PRO A 502 -35.90 -0.06 -5.21
N HIS A 503 -36.97 -0.80 -4.89
CA HIS A 503 -38.28 -0.65 -5.53
C HIS A 503 -39.32 -0.04 -4.61
N GLU A 504 -39.43 -0.57 -3.38
CA GLU A 504 -40.54 -0.24 -2.49
C GLU A 504 -40.10 -0.36 -1.03
N ILE A 505 -40.45 0.63 -0.22
CA ILE A 505 -40.33 0.52 1.25
C ILE A 505 -41.43 -0.44 1.73
N VAL A 506 -41.04 -1.58 2.28
CA VAL A 506 -41.94 -2.62 2.81
C VAL A 506 -42.35 -2.30 4.23
N SER A 507 -41.45 -1.76 5.05
CA SER A 507 -41.76 -1.31 6.39
C SER A 507 -40.81 -0.22 6.87
N GLU A 508 -41.29 0.62 7.78
CA GLU A 508 -40.54 1.71 8.38
C GLU A 508 -40.61 1.58 9.91
N TRP A 509 -39.50 1.84 10.58
CA TRP A 509 -39.41 1.94 12.03
C TRP A 509 -38.79 3.28 12.41
N TYR A 510 -39.35 3.93 13.44
CA TYR A 510 -38.88 5.22 13.95
C TYR A 510 -38.76 5.21 15.46
N GLY A 511 -37.67 5.78 15.97
CA GLY A 511 -37.40 5.85 17.40
C GLY A 511 -36.37 6.91 17.76
N TRP A 512 -36.07 7.01 19.05
CA TRP A 512 -34.96 7.82 19.56
C TRP A 512 -33.79 6.94 19.96
N VAL A 513 -32.58 7.40 19.66
CA VAL A 513 -31.33 6.77 20.10
C VAL A 513 -30.42 7.82 20.72
N GLN A 514 -29.69 7.41 21.74
CA GLN A 514 -28.69 8.25 22.39
C GLN A 514 -27.33 7.56 22.36
N PHE A 515 -26.28 8.37 22.32
CA PHE A 515 -24.92 7.91 22.51
C PHE A 515 -24.38 8.48 23.82
N ASP A 516 -23.85 7.62 24.69
CA ASP A 516 -23.28 8.08 25.96
C ASP A 516 -21.96 8.86 25.75
N ALA A 517 -21.36 9.33 26.85
CA ALA A 517 -20.11 10.09 26.80
C ALA A 517 -18.91 9.32 26.20
N SER A 518 -19.02 7.99 26.09
CA SER A 518 -18.03 7.13 25.43
C SER A 518 -18.41 6.77 23.98
N GLY A 519 -19.56 7.24 23.49
CA GLY A 519 -20.08 6.92 22.17
C GLY A 519 -20.80 5.57 22.12
N LYS A 520 -21.21 5.00 23.26
CA LYS A 520 -21.98 3.75 23.28
C LYS A 520 -23.41 4.00 22.85
N PHE A 521 -23.88 3.20 21.90
CA PHE A 521 -25.24 3.26 21.41
C PHE A 521 -26.22 2.73 22.47
N ASP A 522 -27.21 3.55 22.79
CA ASP A 522 -28.29 3.24 23.71
C ASP A 522 -29.64 3.53 23.03
N ALA A 523 -30.35 2.44 22.70
CA ALA A 523 -31.72 2.50 22.18
C ALA A 523 -32.79 2.59 23.29
N THR A 524 -32.40 2.55 24.57
CA THR A 524 -33.31 2.61 25.72
C THR A 524 -33.49 4.02 26.30
N GLY A 525 -32.69 4.99 25.86
CA GLY A 525 -32.69 6.35 26.37
C GLY A 525 -33.52 7.31 25.54
N THR A 526 -34.83 7.46 25.85
CA THR A 526 -35.57 8.75 26.01
C THR A 526 -37.09 8.60 25.81
N ARG A 527 -37.81 8.15 26.84
CA ARG A 527 -39.24 8.49 27.00
C ARG A 527 -39.35 9.89 27.62
N PRO A 528 -40.24 10.78 27.14
CA PRO A 528 -40.63 11.97 27.89
C PRO A 528 -41.14 11.57 29.28
N ARG A 529 -40.83 12.34 30.31
CA ARG A 529 -41.09 12.00 31.73
C ARG A 529 -42.56 11.92 32.14
N ASP A 530 -43.52 12.14 31.23
CA ASP A 530 -44.96 12.05 31.52
C ASP A 530 -45.69 11.24 30.43
N ALA A 531 -45.77 9.92 30.60
CA ALA A 531 -46.87 9.09 30.08
C ALA A 531 -46.78 7.69 30.69
N ALA A 532 -47.78 7.35 31.50
CA ALA A 532 -47.92 6.07 32.15
C ALA A 532 -48.31 4.95 31.16
N ARG A 533 -47.89 3.72 31.47
CA ARG A 533 -48.47 2.41 31.11
C ARG A 533 -48.77 2.15 29.62
N ASP A 534 -47.95 1.31 28.99
CA ASP A 534 -48.34 -0.06 28.60
C ASP A 534 -47.20 -0.76 27.84
N ILE A 535 -47.11 -2.06 28.03
CA ILE A 535 -46.22 -2.98 27.32
C ILE A 535 -47.10 -3.72 26.31
N MET A 536 -47.06 -3.37 25.02
CA MET A 536 -47.39 -4.17 23.82
C MET A 536 -47.21 -3.33 22.51
N PRO A 537 -47.16 -3.93 21.29
CA PRO A 537 -46.27 -3.51 20.21
C PRO A 537 -46.83 -2.39 19.33
N GLY A 538 -46.07 -1.30 19.19
CA GLY A 538 -46.26 -0.27 18.18
C GLY A 538 -44.90 0.13 17.62
N ASN A 539 -44.58 -0.28 16.40
CA ASN A 539 -43.26 -0.15 15.76
C ASN A 539 -42.85 1.30 15.36
N VAL A 540 -43.46 2.33 15.95
CA VAL A 540 -43.21 3.74 15.60
C VAL A 540 -43.39 4.63 16.82
N ASP A 541 -42.32 5.31 17.25
CA ASP A 541 -42.43 6.44 18.17
C ASP A 541 -42.85 7.69 17.39
N THR A 542 -44.10 8.13 17.59
CA THR A 542 -44.65 9.29 16.89
C THR A 542 -43.89 10.59 17.14
N SER A 543 -43.15 10.70 18.25
CA SER A 543 -42.30 11.87 18.54
C SER A 543 -40.98 11.87 17.76
N ALA A 544 -40.60 10.74 17.17
CA ALA A 544 -39.41 10.57 16.35
C ALA A 544 -39.70 10.57 14.84
N LEU A 545 -40.94 10.84 14.43
CA LEU A 545 -41.31 10.85 13.01
C LEU A 545 -40.52 11.93 12.25
N PRO A 546 -40.02 11.61 11.05
CA PRO A 546 -39.39 12.60 10.19
C PRO A 546 -40.44 13.58 9.66
N THR A 547 -40.02 14.82 9.43
CA THR A 547 -40.82 15.78 8.68
C THR A 547 -40.99 15.30 7.23
N ARG A 548 -41.92 15.91 6.50
CA ARG A 548 -42.14 15.60 5.08
C ARG A 548 -40.86 15.85 4.24
N GLU A 549 -40.10 16.88 4.59
CA GLU A 549 -38.85 17.24 3.91
C GLU A 549 -37.75 16.21 4.21
N GLU A 550 -37.60 15.82 5.48
CA GLU A 550 -36.63 14.80 5.91
C GLU A 550 -36.94 13.45 5.27
N ARG A 551 -38.20 13.02 5.27
CA ARG A 551 -38.62 11.78 4.61
C ARG A 551 -38.37 11.84 3.11
N SER A 552 -38.61 12.98 2.46
CA SER A 552 -38.33 13.16 1.03
C SER A 552 -36.83 13.08 0.71
N ALA A 553 -35.97 13.64 1.57
CA ALA A 553 -34.52 13.55 1.41
C ALA A 553 -33.99 12.12 1.65
N MET A 554 -34.53 11.39 2.63
CA MET A 554 -34.25 9.96 2.80
C MET A 554 -34.72 9.16 1.57
N CYS A 555 -35.93 9.41 1.05
CA CYS A 555 -36.40 8.79 -0.20
C CYS A 555 -35.50 9.10 -1.40
N GLN A 556 -35.00 10.34 -1.54
CA GLN A 556 -34.08 10.69 -2.60
C GLN A 556 -32.74 9.97 -2.47
N SER A 557 -32.26 9.71 -1.24
CA SER A 557 -31.03 8.97 -1.01
C SER A 557 -31.14 7.47 -1.34
N VAL A 558 -32.34 6.90 -1.21
CA VAL A 558 -32.60 5.47 -1.48
C VAL A 558 -33.03 5.25 -2.93
N PHE A 559 -33.96 6.04 -3.45
CA PHE A 559 -34.61 5.83 -4.75
C PHE A 559 -34.20 6.82 -5.85
N GLY A 560 -33.38 7.83 -5.52
CA GLY A 560 -32.95 8.84 -6.49
C GLY A 560 -31.90 8.33 -7.48
N PRO A 561 -31.82 8.90 -8.69
CA PRO A 561 -30.72 8.62 -9.61
C PRO A 561 -29.38 9.02 -8.97
N PRO A 562 -28.27 8.30 -9.27
CA PRO A 562 -26.95 8.68 -8.77
C PRO A 562 -26.68 10.14 -9.15
N ARG A 563 -26.32 10.98 -8.16
CA ARG A 563 -26.10 12.41 -8.38
C ARG A 563 -24.92 12.61 -9.34
N GLY A 564 -25.24 12.73 -10.62
CA GLY A 564 -24.33 13.09 -11.69
C GLY A 564 -24.12 14.60 -11.75
N VAL A 565 -22.88 14.97 -12.01
CA VAL A 565 -22.38 16.28 -12.44
C VAL A 565 -23.40 16.97 -13.35
N GLY A 566 -23.76 18.21 -13.01
CA GLY A 566 -24.68 19.02 -13.80
C GLY A 566 -24.22 19.13 -15.25
N HIS A 567 -24.95 18.48 -16.16
CA HIS A 567 -24.94 18.82 -17.56
C HIS A 567 -25.58 20.20 -17.71
N ALA A 568 -24.76 21.22 -17.94
CA ALA A 568 -25.24 22.45 -18.55
C ALA A 568 -25.85 22.10 -19.91
N ARG A 569 -27.18 22.22 -20.02
CA ARG A 569 -27.84 22.30 -21.32
C ARG A 569 -27.45 23.65 -21.92
N ILE A 570 -26.70 23.60 -23.02
CA ILE A 570 -26.66 24.67 -24.00
C ILE A 570 -27.96 24.55 -24.79
N GLU A 571 -28.88 25.48 -24.58
CA GLU A 571 -29.97 25.75 -25.52
C GLU A 571 -29.57 26.98 -26.35
N SER A 572 -29.89 26.87 -27.64
CA SER A 572 -29.70 27.83 -28.74
C SER A 572 -30.33 29.19 -28.50
#